data_AF-A0A0M3KEN1-F1
#
_entry.id   AF-A0A0M3KEN1-F1
#
_cell.length_a   1.000
_cell.length_b   1.000
_cell.length_c   1.000
_cell.angle_alpha   90.00
_cell.angle_beta   90.00
_cell.angle_gamma   90.00
#
_symmetry.space_group_name_H-M   'P 1'
#
loop_
_entity.id
_entity.type
_entity.pdbx_description
1 polymer ?
#
loop_
_entity_poly.entity_id
_entity_poly.type
_entity_poly.pdbx_seq_one_letter_code
_entity_poly.pdbx_strand_id
1 'polypeptide(L)'
;QAGIYVALCGPRYPTVSNIWDCQSSRRDHTRCCMAKGVSETCLTYCDATYGLGVEPAQINNCLNYLNPIRECFWEYLEENPNMYGDL
;
A
#
# COMPACT_ATOMS: atom_id res chain seq x y z
N GLN A 1 14.63 1.39 2.73
CA GLN A 1 14.88 -0.07 2.52
C GLN A 1 13.54 -0.80 2.33
N ALA A 2 13.20 -1.23 1.11
CA ALA A 2 11.92 -1.92 0.81
C ALA A 2 11.73 -3.29 1.50
N GLY A 3 12.83 -3.98 1.86
CA GLY A 3 12.80 -5.36 2.35
C GLY A 3 12.23 -5.55 3.76
N ILE A 4 12.27 -4.52 4.61
CA ILE A 4 11.85 -4.61 6.02
C ILE A 4 10.32 -4.72 6.12
N TYR A 5 9.58 -3.89 5.38
CA TYR A 5 8.12 -3.86 5.42
C TYR A 5 7.46 -5.05 4.71
N VAL A 6 8.16 -5.70 3.77
CA VAL A 6 7.71 -7.00 3.22
C VAL A 6 7.86 -8.11 4.27
N ALA A 7 8.92 -8.08 5.07
CA ALA A 7 9.13 -9.05 6.15
C ALA A 7 8.16 -8.86 7.32
N LEU A 8 7.71 -7.63 7.60
CA LEU A 8 6.69 -7.35 8.61
C LEU A 8 5.35 -8.01 8.28
N CYS A 9 4.90 -7.85 7.03
CA CYS A 9 3.56 -8.24 6.63
C CYS A 9 3.47 -9.65 6.00
N GLY A 10 4.47 -10.09 5.23
CA GLY A 10 4.40 -11.31 4.42
C GLY A 10 4.18 -12.62 5.22
N PRO A 11 4.99 -12.92 6.26
CA PRO A 11 4.90 -14.20 6.98
C PRO A 11 3.59 -14.40 7.76
N ARG A 12 2.98 -13.32 8.25
CA ARG A 12 1.71 -13.38 9.02
C ARG A 12 0.47 -13.31 8.14
N TYR A 13 0.60 -12.74 6.94
CA TYR A 13 -0.52 -12.41 6.07
C TYR A 13 -0.25 -12.94 4.65
N PRO A 14 -0.59 -14.20 4.32
CA PRO A 14 -0.11 -14.84 3.09
C PRO A 14 -0.82 -14.40 1.81
N THR A 15 -1.93 -13.66 1.89
CA THR A 15 -2.67 -13.20 0.71
C THR A 15 -2.21 -11.82 0.27
N VAL A 16 -2.21 -11.57 -1.04
CA VAL A 16 -1.87 -10.25 -1.62
C VAL A 16 -2.69 -9.13 -0.97
N SER A 17 -3.98 -9.37 -0.75
CA SER A 17 -4.88 -8.43 -0.08
C SER A 17 -4.46 -8.15 1.37
N ASN A 18 -4.15 -9.18 2.18
CA ASN A 18 -3.76 -8.94 3.57
C ASN A 18 -2.37 -8.28 3.68
N ILE A 19 -1.44 -8.58 2.76
CA ILE A 19 -0.15 -7.87 2.69
C ILE A 19 -0.39 -6.40 2.37
N TRP A 20 -1.26 -6.10 1.39
CA TRP A 20 -1.60 -4.74 1.01
C TRP A 20 -2.22 -3.96 2.18
N ASP A 21 -3.18 -4.56 2.87
CA ASP A 21 -3.84 -3.96 4.03
C ASP A 21 -2.85 -3.68 5.17
N CYS A 22 -1.96 -4.64 5.45
CA CYS A 22 -0.91 -4.48 6.45
C CYS A 22 0.04 -3.33 6.10
N GLN A 23 0.54 -3.27 4.85
CA GLN A 23 1.49 -2.26 4.41
C GLN A 23 0.86 -0.86 4.36
N SER A 24 -0.35 -0.76 3.81
CA SER A 24 -1.07 0.51 3.72
C SER A 24 -1.62 0.99 5.06
N SER A 25 -1.64 0.13 6.08
CA SER A 25 -2.27 0.35 7.39
C SER A 25 -3.73 0.78 7.30
N ARG A 26 -4.41 0.43 6.21
CA ARG A 26 -5.75 0.90 5.84
C ARG A 26 -5.94 2.41 6.01
N ARG A 27 -4.98 3.20 5.50
CA ARG A 27 -5.06 4.66 5.47
C ARG A 27 -5.21 5.18 4.05
N ASP A 28 -5.65 6.42 3.95
CA ASP A 28 -5.67 7.17 2.70
C ASP A 28 -4.28 7.76 2.41
N HIS A 29 -3.65 7.29 1.32
CA HIS A 29 -2.35 7.77 0.83
C HIS A 29 -2.46 8.61 -0.43
N THR A 30 -3.65 8.99 -0.87
CA THR A 30 -3.90 9.69 -2.14
C THR A 30 -3.04 10.94 -2.29
N ARG A 31 -2.91 11.76 -1.24
CA ARG A 31 -2.05 12.96 -1.26
C ARG A 31 -0.58 12.64 -1.56
N CYS A 32 -0.03 11.60 -0.93
CA CYS A 32 1.35 11.17 -1.19
C CYS A 32 1.49 10.62 -2.62
N CYS A 33 0.55 9.76 -3.04
CA CYS A 33 0.53 9.20 -4.39
C CYS A 33 0.48 10.27 -5.48
N MET A 34 -0.37 11.28 -5.33
CA MET A 34 -0.45 12.41 -6.28
C MET A 34 0.90 13.15 -6.35
N ALA A 35 1.55 13.38 -5.20
CA ALA A 35 2.86 14.03 -5.15
C ALA A 35 3.97 13.20 -5.83
N LYS A 36 3.84 11.87 -5.83
CA LYS A 36 4.74 10.94 -6.53
C LYS A 36 4.33 10.63 -7.98
N GLY A 37 3.33 11.34 -8.52
CA GLY A 37 2.94 11.25 -9.93
C GLY A 37 2.06 10.05 -10.28
N VAL A 38 1.39 9.44 -9.31
CA VAL A 38 0.37 8.42 -9.60
C VAL A 38 -0.82 9.06 -10.32
N SER A 39 -1.24 8.48 -11.45
CA SER A 39 -2.37 9.03 -12.21
C SER A 39 -3.68 8.93 -11.43
N GLU A 40 -4.60 9.86 -11.68
CA GLU A 40 -5.92 9.90 -11.05
C GLU A 40 -6.67 8.56 -11.16
N THR A 41 -6.59 7.91 -12.32
CA THR A 41 -7.20 6.58 -12.57
C THR A 41 -6.65 5.46 -11.67
N CYS A 42 -5.47 5.64 -11.10
CA CYS A 42 -4.80 4.67 -10.23
C CYS A 42 -4.83 5.06 -8.75
N LEU A 43 -5.37 6.23 -8.38
CA LEU A 43 -5.48 6.67 -6.99
C LEU A 43 -6.41 5.80 -6.13
N THR A 44 -7.28 5.00 -6.77
CA THR A 44 -8.08 3.97 -6.08
C THR A 44 -7.22 2.95 -5.33
N TYR A 45 -5.97 2.73 -5.76
CA TYR A 45 -5.02 1.87 -5.06
C TYR A 45 -4.30 2.59 -3.91
N CYS A 46 -4.38 3.91 -3.83
CA CYS A 46 -3.78 4.74 -2.79
C CYS A 46 -4.71 4.97 -1.61
N ASP A 47 -6.01 5.11 -1.87
CA ASP A 47 -7.02 5.08 -0.81
C ASP A 47 -7.23 3.64 -0.35
N ALA A 48 -6.45 3.23 0.65
CA ALA A 48 -6.53 1.89 1.21
C ALA A 48 -7.46 1.81 2.43
N THR A 49 -8.28 2.84 2.70
CA THR A 49 -9.13 2.92 3.89
C THR A 49 -10.02 1.68 4.07
N TYR A 50 -10.47 1.10 2.95
CA TYR A 50 -11.32 -0.11 2.93
C TYR A 50 -10.55 -1.38 2.52
N GLY A 51 -9.22 -1.32 2.51
CA GLY A 51 -8.35 -2.38 2.02
C GLY A 51 -8.33 -2.48 0.49
N LEU A 52 -7.66 -3.50 -0.03
CA LEU A 52 -7.63 -3.78 -1.47
C LEU A 52 -9.00 -4.31 -1.95
N GLY A 53 -9.97 -3.42 -2.16
CA GLY A 53 -11.35 -3.72 -2.54
C GLY A 53 -11.60 -3.95 -4.04
N VAL A 54 -10.53 -4.01 -4.83
CA VAL A 54 -10.57 -4.22 -6.28
C VAL A 54 -10.04 -5.60 -6.63
N GLU A 55 -10.68 -6.26 -7.60
CA GLU A 55 -10.14 -7.51 -8.16
C GLU A 55 -8.69 -7.26 -8.60
N PRO A 56 -7.72 -8.10 -8.17
CA PRO A 56 -6.30 -7.92 -8.49
C PRO A 56 -6.02 -7.72 -9.98
N ALA A 57 -6.88 -8.23 -10.86
CA ALA A 57 -6.80 -8.08 -12.31
C ALA A 57 -6.84 -6.61 -12.80
N GLN A 58 -7.47 -5.70 -12.06
CA GLN A 58 -7.59 -4.29 -12.48
C GLN A 58 -6.28 -3.51 -12.31
N ILE A 59 -5.34 -4.00 -11.49
CA ILE A 59 -4.07 -3.30 -11.23
C ILE A 59 -3.13 -3.33 -12.44
N ASN A 60 -3.43 -4.16 -13.45
CA ASN A 60 -2.60 -4.31 -14.65
C ASN A 60 -2.33 -2.96 -15.36
N ASN A 61 -3.31 -2.05 -15.37
CA ASN A 61 -3.15 -0.71 -15.95
C ASN A 61 -2.34 0.26 -15.07
N CYS A 62 -2.08 -0.13 -13.81
CA CYS A 62 -1.42 0.67 -12.80
C CYS A 62 -0.09 0.06 -12.32
N LEU A 63 0.44 -0.97 -12.99
CA LEU A 63 1.66 -1.67 -12.57
C LEU A 63 2.86 -0.73 -12.44
N ASN A 64 2.97 0.27 -13.32
CA ASN A 64 4.04 1.28 -13.27
C ASN A 64 3.97 2.17 -12.02
N TYR A 65 2.81 2.24 -11.36
CA TYR A 65 2.61 2.99 -10.13
C TYR A 65 2.77 2.15 -8.86
N LEU A 66 3.04 0.84 -8.95
CA LEU A 66 3.20 0.00 -7.76
C LEU A 66 4.33 0.47 -6.84
N ASN A 67 5.45 0.93 -7.41
CA ASN A 67 6.57 1.45 -6.62
C ASN A 67 6.22 2.75 -5.89
N PRO A 68 5.75 3.82 -6.56
CA PRO A 68 5.40 5.06 -5.86
C PRO A 68 4.27 4.86 -4.83
N ILE A 69 3.32 3.94 -5.08
CA ILE A 69 2.28 3.58 -4.09
C ILE A 69 2.92 2.94 -2.84
N ARG A 70 3.79 1.94 -3.05
CA ARG A 70 4.48 1.25 -1.94
C ARG A 70 5.40 2.18 -1.15
N GLU A 71 6.04 3.14 -1.81
CA GLU A 71 6.84 4.14 -1.12
C GLU A 71 6.00 4.97 -0.14
N CYS A 72 4.79 5.39 -0.52
CA CYS A 72 3.89 6.10 0.40
C CYS A 72 3.51 5.24 1.61
N PHE A 73 3.26 3.95 1.40
CA PHE A 73 2.98 3.03 2.50
C PHE A 73 4.16 2.91 3.45
N TRP A 74 5.39 2.85 2.92
CA TRP A 74 6.60 2.77 3.73
C TRP A 74 6.89 4.07 4.49
N GLU A 75 6.75 5.24 3.85
CA GLU A 75 6.91 6.54 4.50
C GLU A 75 5.93 6.68 5.68
N TYR A 76 4.69 6.20 5.55
CA TYR A 76 3.76 6.16 6.67
C TYR A 76 4.24 5.25 7.80
N LEU A 77 4.75 4.06 7.48
CA LEU A 77 5.23 3.08 8.48
C LEU A 77 6.54 3.51 9.17
N GLU A 78 7.30 4.44 8.60
CA GLU A 78 8.46 5.04 9.28
C GLU A 78 8.03 5.89 10.49
N GLU A 79 6.81 6.42 10.46
CA GLU A 79 6.28 7.33 11.48
C GLU A 79 5.13 6.72 12.30
N ASN A 80 4.57 5.59 11.87
CA ASN A 80 3.36 5.01 12.42
C ASN A 80 3.43 3.48 12.48
N PRO A 81 2.79 2.83 13.47
CA PRO A 81 2.64 1.38 13.47
C PRO A 81 1.69 0.93 12.34
N ASN A 82 1.80 -0.34 11.96
CA ASN A 82 0.84 -0.94 11.04
C ASN A 82 -0.56 -1.07 11.68
N MET A 83 -1.58 -1.45 10.90
CA MET A 83 -2.95 -1.61 11.40
C MET A 83 -3.12 -2.67 12.52
N TYR A 84 -2.09 -3.50 12.75
CA TYR A 84 -2.06 -4.53 13.79
C TYR A 84 -1.23 -4.12 15.02
N GLY A 85 -0.60 -2.94 15.00
CA GLY A 85 0.24 -2.45 16.08
C GLY A 85 1.66 -3.02 16.09
N ASP A 86 2.11 -3.63 14.99
CA ASP A 86 3.48 -4.15 14.89
C ASP A 86 4.48 -2.98 14.73
N LEU A 87 5.62 -3.11 15.42
CA LEU A 87 6.78 -2.21 15.37
C LEU A 87 7.95 -2.91 14.68
#